data_AF-A0A397EJG9-F1
#
_entry.id   AF-A0A397EJG9-F1
#
_cell.length_a   1.000
_cell.length_b   1.000
_cell.length_c   1.000
_cell.angle_alpha   90.00
_cell.angle_beta   90.00
_cell.angle_gamma   90.00
#
_symmetry.space_group_name_H-M   'P 1'
#
loop_
_entity.id
_entity.type
_entity.pdbx_description
1 polymer ?
#
loop_
_entity_poly.entity_id
_entity_poly.type
_entity_poly.pdbx_seq_one_letter_code
_entity_poly.pdbx_strand_id
1 'polypeptide(L)'
;MELNSNSQHPTEDDTLDALYEEPGAYAGSTRKSFGCSDDITLLIAVNDAKPWTASSGSLMKTWTDIASDLKANRRFKVAKDGQGCKTRFDKLTKAYKERSLAAMRRSGADEEFGECEQLLEDILSQVNDFVEKKDAQASLLASKKEGIEASGVMMRKLAMESMDAIDGSESGTPSKRTRVVDFLQHITTAVDNVTGEDPCLKMVTSFLKDRLEQEDLREEKRSRREDERDRKQHERDLARDKQMQEFLVALVSTMQKR
;
A
#
# COMPACT_ATOMS: atom_id res chain seq x y z
N MET A 1 58.15 48.74 -65.60
CA MET A 1 57.39 48.45 -66.82
C MET A 1 57.28 46.94 -66.89
N GLU A 2 56.27 46.30 -66.28
CA GLU A 2 54.83 46.35 -66.64
C GLU A 2 54.59 45.76 -68.04
N LEU A 3 53.56 44.94 -68.30
CA LEU A 3 52.52 44.27 -67.49
C LEU A 3 51.85 43.20 -68.38
N ASN A 4 51.04 42.30 -67.79
CA ASN A 4 49.97 41.49 -68.43
C ASN A 4 50.32 40.38 -69.45
N SER A 5 49.48 39.36 -69.72
CA SER A 5 48.55 38.53 -68.90
C SER A 5 47.81 37.52 -69.80
N ASN A 6 47.73 36.24 -69.39
CA ASN A 6 46.63 35.28 -69.62
C ASN A 6 46.99 33.97 -68.86
N SER A 7 46.26 33.43 -67.87
CA SER A 7 44.85 32.95 -67.83
C SER A 7 44.53 31.99 -68.99
N GLN A 8 44.03 30.75 -68.84
CA GLN A 8 43.63 29.88 -67.70
C GLN A 8 43.80 28.39 -68.18
N HIS A 9 43.52 27.27 -67.50
CA HIS A 9 42.71 26.90 -66.30
C HIS A 9 43.23 25.56 -65.72
N PRO A 10 43.09 25.28 -64.41
CA PRO A 10 42.54 23.98 -63.97
C PRO A 10 41.58 24.13 -62.77
N THR A 11 40.27 24.15 -63.02
CA THR A 11 39.30 23.14 -62.55
C THR A 11 39.35 22.84 -61.04
N GLU A 12 38.54 23.58 -60.29
CA GLU A 12 38.43 23.56 -58.82
C GLU A 12 37.57 22.39 -58.28
N ASP A 13 37.65 21.19 -58.87
CA ASP A 13 36.72 20.07 -58.59
C ASP A 13 37.38 18.86 -57.87
N ASP A 14 38.66 19.01 -57.46
CA ASP A 14 39.48 17.93 -56.88
C ASP A 14 39.74 18.11 -55.35
N THR A 15 39.08 19.09 -54.71
CA THR A 15 39.33 19.46 -53.30
C THR A 15 38.19 19.13 -52.33
N LEU A 16 37.03 18.66 -52.81
CA LEU A 16 35.89 18.34 -51.95
C LEU A 16 35.91 16.91 -51.37
N ASP A 17 36.71 16.00 -51.94
CA ASP A 17 36.77 14.59 -51.51
C ASP A 17 37.66 14.39 -50.26
N ALA A 18 38.46 15.39 -49.90
CA ALA A 18 39.33 15.38 -48.71
C ALA A 18 38.59 15.70 -47.39
N LEU A 19 37.28 15.95 -47.43
CA LEU A 19 36.44 16.20 -46.25
C LEU A 19 35.64 14.97 -45.79
N TYR A 20 35.76 13.82 -46.46
CA TYR A 20 35.15 12.58 -45.97
C TYR A 20 36.03 11.95 -44.89
N GLU A 21 35.84 12.40 -43.65
CA GLU A 21 36.53 11.86 -42.48
C GLU A 21 36.23 10.36 -42.32
N GLU A 22 37.27 9.53 -42.41
CA GLU A 22 37.26 8.09 -42.15
C GLU A 22 36.43 7.75 -40.89
N PRO A 23 35.37 6.92 -40.99
CA PRO A 23 34.49 6.51 -39.88
C PRO A 23 35.17 5.65 -38.79
N GLY A 24 36.19 6.20 -38.13
CA GLY A 24 36.99 5.56 -37.08
C GLY A 24 38.02 6.47 -36.41
N ALA A 25 38.41 7.60 -37.03
CA ALA A 25 39.48 8.47 -36.51
C ALA A 25 39.13 9.18 -35.17
N TYR A 26 37.84 9.32 -34.86
CA TYR A 26 37.34 10.02 -33.66
C TYR A 26 37.00 9.11 -32.48
N ALA A 27 37.68 7.97 -32.33
CA ALA A 27 37.70 7.20 -31.10
C ALA A 27 38.47 7.95 -29.99
N GLY A 28 37.87 9.03 -29.48
CA GLY A 28 38.48 9.94 -28.52
C GLY A 28 38.97 9.21 -27.26
N SER A 29 40.21 9.48 -26.86
CA SER A 29 40.87 8.81 -25.74
C SER A 29 40.04 8.86 -24.45
N THR A 30 39.60 7.69 -23.98
CA THR A 30 38.78 7.57 -22.76
C THR A 30 39.62 7.84 -21.51
N ARG A 31 39.16 8.76 -20.67
CA ARG A 31 39.82 9.09 -19.40
C ARG A 31 39.53 8.04 -18.33
N LYS A 32 40.44 7.92 -17.37
CA LYS A 32 40.32 6.99 -16.21
C LYS A 32 39.53 7.60 -15.04
N SER A 33 39.30 8.92 -15.04
CA SER A 33 38.65 9.70 -13.99
C SER A 33 37.50 10.56 -14.56
N PHE A 34 36.50 10.81 -13.71
CA PHE A 34 35.36 11.69 -14.00
C PHE A 34 35.75 13.17 -13.87
N GLY A 35 35.21 14.03 -14.73
CA GLY A 35 35.04 15.47 -14.54
C GLY A 35 33.56 15.85 -14.38
N CYS A 36 33.25 17.13 -14.18
CA CYS A 36 31.88 17.59 -13.90
C CYS A 36 30.87 17.20 -15.00
N SER A 37 31.19 17.38 -16.28
CA SER A 37 30.32 16.95 -17.39
C SER A 37 30.09 15.42 -17.46
N ASP A 38 31.05 14.61 -17.02
CA ASP A 38 30.85 13.16 -16.90
C ASP A 38 29.95 12.82 -15.70
N ASP A 39 30.01 13.62 -14.62
CA ASP A 39 29.15 13.47 -13.43
C ASP A 39 27.70 13.86 -13.74
N ILE A 40 27.46 14.98 -14.44
CA ILE A 40 26.14 15.38 -14.93
C ILE A 40 25.54 14.27 -15.81
N THR A 41 26.31 13.78 -16.78
CA THR A 41 25.86 12.71 -17.69
C THR A 41 25.52 11.42 -16.94
N LEU A 42 26.30 11.07 -15.90
CA LEU A 42 26.01 9.96 -15.00
C LEU A 42 24.73 10.20 -14.19
N LEU A 43 24.54 11.41 -13.65
CA LEU A 43 23.38 11.75 -12.82
C LEU A 43 22.07 11.73 -13.63
N ILE A 44 22.08 12.24 -14.87
CA ILE A 44 20.95 12.13 -15.80
C ILE A 44 20.58 10.64 -16.00
N ALA A 45 21.55 9.80 -16.37
CA ALA A 45 21.31 8.37 -16.57
C ALA A 45 20.81 7.64 -15.30
N VAL A 46 21.26 8.07 -14.11
CA VAL A 46 20.77 7.55 -12.82
C VAL A 46 19.35 8.03 -12.52
N ASN A 47 19.00 9.28 -12.85
CA ASN A 47 17.66 9.83 -12.69
C ASN A 47 16.64 9.16 -13.62
N ASP A 48 17.05 8.82 -14.84
CA ASP A 48 16.21 8.09 -15.81
C ASP A 48 16.02 6.63 -15.41
N ALA A 49 17.10 5.93 -15.05
CA ALA A 49 17.08 4.49 -14.73
C ALA A 49 16.57 4.16 -13.32
N LYS A 50 16.51 5.14 -12.41
CA LYS A 50 15.99 5.05 -11.03
C LYS A 50 16.42 3.78 -10.28
N PRO A 51 17.74 3.50 -10.13
CA PRO A 51 18.23 2.22 -9.61
C PRO A 51 17.71 1.85 -8.21
N TRP A 52 17.22 2.79 -7.40
CA TRP A 52 16.58 2.53 -6.11
C TRP A 52 15.22 1.81 -6.24
N THR A 53 14.56 1.86 -7.40
CA THR A 53 13.30 1.14 -7.67
C THR A 53 13.52 -0.28 -8.17
N ALA A 54 14.77 -0.72 -8.34
CA ALA A 54 15.12 -2.05 -8.83
C ALA A 54 14.62 -3.14 -7.87
N SER A 55 14.10 -4.25 -8.40
CA SER A 55 13.69 -5.41 -7.60
C SER A 55 14.88 -6.01 -6.82
N SER A 56 14.60 -6.66 -5.69
CA SER A 56 15.63 -7.32 -4.88
C SER A 56 16.52 -8.24 -5.73
N GLY A 57 17.84 -8.10 -5.59
CA GLY A 57 18.83 -8.82 -6.40
C GLY A 57 19.14 -8.22 -7.78
N SER A 58 18.32 -7.31 -8.33
CA SER A 58 18.52 -6.73 -9.68
C SER A 58 19.30 -5.42 -9.73
N LEU A 59 19.52 -4.74 -8.58
CA LEU A 59 20.20 -3.45 -8.48
C LEU A 59 21.52 -3.36 -9.29
N MET A 60 22.38 -4.39 -9.20
CA MET A 60 23.67 -4.38 -9.88
C MET A 60 23.54 -4.58 -11.41
N LYS A 61 22.47 -5.23 -11.87
CA LYS A 61 22.13 -5.28 -13.29
C LYS A 61 21.78 -3.88 -13.78
N THR A 62 20.94 -3.13 -13.07
CA THR A 62 20.60 -1.74 -13.45
C THR A 62 21.83 -0.85 -13.55
N TRP A 63 22.80 -0.97 -12.63
CA TRP A 63 24.08 -0.26 -12.74
C TRP A 63 24.93 -0.69 -13.94
N THR A 64 24.84 -1.96 -14.35
CA THR A 64 25.53 -2.50 -15.54
C THR A 64 24.87 -2.00 -16.83
N ASP A 65 23.54 -1.92 -16.85
CA ASP A 65 22.75 -1.34 -17.94
C ASP A 65 23.10 0.16 -18.09
N ILE A 66 23.04 0.96 -17.00
CA ILE A 66 23.48 2.38 -16.97
C ILE A 66 24.91 2.55 -17.51
N ALA A 67 25.86 1.72 -17.09
CA ALA A 67 27.24 1.80 -17.56
C ALA A 67 27.42 1.37 -19.03
N SER A 68 26.44 0.67 -19.62
CA SER A 68 26.41 0.32 -21.04
C SER A 68 25.84 1.47 -21.86
N ASP A 69 24.74 2.08 -21.40
CA ASP A 69 24.14 3.27 -22.02
C ASP A 69 25.11 4.47 -22.01
N LEU A 70 25.80 4.68 -20.89
CA LEU A 70 26.86 5.69 -20.79
C LEU A 70 28.02 5.44 -21.76
N LYS A 71 28.40 4.20 -22.06
CA LYS A 71 29.43 3.90 -23.08
C LYS A 71 28.95 4.18 -24.50
N ALA A 72 27.65 4.05 -24.77
CA ALA A 72 27.07 4.42 -26.06
C ALA A 72 26.95 5.94 -26.24
N ASN A 73 26.90 6.70 -25.14
CA ASN A 73 26.79 8.15 -25.17
C ASN A 73 28.13 8.83 -25.52
N ARG A 74 28.21 9.41 -26.73
CA ARG A 74 29.40 10.15 -27.23
C ARG A 74 29.88 11.31 -26.33
N ARG A 75 29.04 11.84 -25.44
CA ARG A 75 29.42 12.89 -24.47
C ARG A 75 30.20 12.34 -23.28
N PHE A 76 29.97 11.08 -22.91
CA PHE A 76 30.60 10.45 -21.74
C PHE A 76 31.97 9.88 -22.12
N LYS A 77 33.05 10.46 -21.57
CA LYS A 77 34.43 10.15 -22.01
C LYS A 77 35.22 9.35 -20.98
N VAL A 78 34.55 8.55 -20.14
CA VAL A 78 35.17 7.77 -19.05
C VAL A 78 34.93 6.28 -19.25
N ALA A 79 35.99 5.48 -19.23
CA ALA A 79 35.86 4.02 -19.24
C ALA A 79 35.55 3.51 -17.82
N LYS A 80 34.27 3.21 -17.54
CA LYS A 80 33.79 2.59 -16.29
C LYS A 80 32.81 1.45 -16.53
N ASP A 81 32.74 0.57 -15.55
CA ASP A 81 31.73 -0.48 -15.38
C ASP A 81 30.63 -0.02 -14.40
N GLY A 82 29.60 -0.86 -14.21
CA GLY A 82 28.50 -0.54 -13.29
C GLY A 82 28.97 -0.28 -11.86
N GLN A 83 30.02 -0.98 -11.40
CA GLN A 83 30.58 -0.76 -10.06
C GLN A 83 31.28 0.60 -9.97
N GLY A 84 32.02 1.00 -11.00
CA GLY A 84 32.63 2.33 -11.11
C GLY A 84 31.60 3.46 -11.13
N CYS A 85 30.51 3.30 -11.88
CA CYS A 85 29.40 4.26 -11.94
C CYS A 85 28.69 4.37 -10.58
N LYS A 86 28.30 3.25 -9.97
CA LYS A 86 27.71 3.22 -8.61
C LYS A 86 28.64 3.90 -7.59
N THR A 87 29.91 3.52 -7.57
CA THR A 87 30.90 4.07 -6.63
C THR A 87 31.11 5.57 -6.84
N ARG A 88 30.92 6.10 -8.06
CA ARG A 88 30.97 7.54 -8.32
C ARG A 88 29.71 8.23 -7.80
N PHE A 89 28.53 7.68 -8.07
CA PHE A 89 27.26 8.18 -7.55
C PHE A 89 27.25 8.22 -6.02
N ASP A 90 27.61 7.12 -5.35
CA ASP A 90 27.70 7.05 -3.88
C ASP A 90 28.59 8.17 -3.29
N LYS A 91 29.70 8.51 -3.98
CA LYS A 91 30.60 9.61 -3.59
C LYS A 91 30.01 11.01 -3.84
N LEU A 92 29.28 11.20 -4.94
CA LEU A 92 28.56 12.45 -5.24
C LEU A 92 27.46 12.70 -4.20
N THR A 93 26.61 11.70 -3.96
CA THR A 93 25.58 11.73 -2.92
C THR A 93 26.16 12.00 -1.53
N LYS A 94 27.28 11.36 -1.17
CA LYS A 94 27.94 11.62 0.12
C LYS A 94 28.40 13.07 0.22
N ALA A 95 29.10 13.59 -0.80
CA ALA A 95 29.60 14.95 -0.79
C ALA A 95 28.48 16.01 -0.80
N TYR A 96 27.35 15.74 -1.47
CA TYR A 96 26.16 16.61 -1.42
C TYR A 96 25.62 16.69 0.01
N LYS A 97 25.39 15.54 0.66
CA LYS A 97 24.89 15.46 2.04
C LYS A 97 25.84 16.10 3.06
N GLU A 98 27.15 16.03 2.82
CA GLU A 98 28.20 16.66 3.64
C GLU A 98 28.47 18.14 3.27
N ARG A 99 27.73 18.72 2.30
CA ARG A 99 27.95 20.07 1.74
C ARG A 99 29.40 20.30 1.28
N SER A 100 30.05 19.24 0.80
CA SER A 100 31.47 19.19 0.42
C SER A 100 31.69 18.98 -1.08
N LEU A 101 30.64 19.05 -1.91
CA LEU A 101 30.74 18.94 -3.38
C LEU A 101 31.76 19.90 -4.00
N ALA A 102 31.86 21.13 -3.47
CA ALA A 102 32.84 22.11 -3.93
C ALA A 102 34.29 21.58 -3.84
N ALA A 103 34.62 20.74 -2.85
CA ALA A 103 35.94 20.12 -2.72
C ALA A 103 36.20 18.99 -3.76
N MET A 104 35.16 18.48 -4.43
CA MET A 104 35.29 17.55 -5.56
C MET A 104 35.48 18.26 -6.91
N ARG A 105 35.33 19.59 -6.97
CA ARG A 105 35.47 20.40 -8.19
C ARG A 105 36.93 20.51 -8.64
N ARG A 106 37.40 19.51 -9.40
CA ARG A 106 38.75 19.51 -10.02
C ARG A 106 38.83 20.44 -11.24
N SER A 107 37.73 20.55 -11.98
CA SER A 107 37.57 21.41 -13.15
C SER A 107 36.09 21.43 -13.55
N GLY A 108 35.52 22.61 -13.79
CA GLY A 108 34.16 22.79 -14.28
C GLY A 108 33.68 24.23 -14.12
N ALA A 109 32.78 24.68 -14.98
CA ALA A 109 32.11 25.98 -14.86
C ALA A 109 31.21 26.03 -13.61
N ASP A 110 30.82 27.23 -13.17
CA ASP A 110 29.86 27.37 -12.06
C ASP A 110 28.49 26.77 -12.44
N GLU A 111 28.11 26.89 -13.72
CA GLU A 111 26.88 26.33 -14.30
C GLU A 111 26.85 24.78 -14.22
N GLU A 112 27.91 24.11 -14.69
CA GLU A 112 28.05 22.65 -14.60
C GLU A 112 27.99 22.15 -13.14
N PHE A 113 28.47 22.96 -12.19
CA PHE A 113 28.44 22.64 -10.78
C PHE A 113 27.02 22.75 -10.21
N GLY A 114 26.30 23.83 -10.54
CA GLY A 114 24.91 24.02 -10.13
C GLY A 114 23.95 22.96 -10.70
N GLU A 115 24.13 22.56 -11.97
CA GLU A 115 23.36 21.46 -12.57
C GLU A 115 23.58 20.13 -11.83
N CYS A 116 24.83 19.84 -11.45
CA CYS A 116 25.18 18.65 -10.67
C CYS A 116 24.54 18.66 -9.26
N GLU A 117 24.50 19.82 -8.59
CA GLU A 117 23.83 19.98 -7.30
C GLU A 117 22.30 19.80 -7.41
N GLN A 118 21.65 20.41 -8.41
CA GLN A 118 20.20 20.28 -8.62
C GLN A 118 19.80 18.83 -8.93
N LEU A 119 20.53 18.16 -9.83
CA LEU A 119 20.26 16.74 -10.15
C LEU A 119 20.42 15.84 -8.91
N LEU A 120 21.37 16.13 -8.02
CA LEU A 120 21.54 15.38 -6.77
C LEU A 120 20.39 15.64 -5.79
N GLU A 121 19.87 16.87 -5.70
CA GLU A 121 18.68 17.20 -4.91
C GLU A 121 17.43 16.44 -5.42
N ASP A 122 17.15 16.55 -6.72
CA ASP A 122 15.99 15.92 -7.38
C ASP A 122 16.00 14.39 -7.25
N ILE A 123 17.17 13.77 -7.42
CA ILE A 123 17.34 12.31 -7.23
C ILE A 123 17.13 11.93 -5.77
N LEU A 124 17.68 12.68 -4.82
CA LEU A 124 17.57 12.36 -3.39
C LEU A 124 16.16 12.56 -2.84
N SER A 125 15.39 13.53 -3.35
CA SER A 125 13.96 13.64 -3.06
C SER A 125 13.23 12.39 -3.51
N GLN A 126 13.39 11.97 -4.77
CA GLN A 126 12.74 10.77 -5.30
C GLN A 126 13.14 9.47 -4.60
N VAL A 127 14.36 9.37 -4.08
CA VAL A 127 14.81 8.25 -3.25
C VAL A 127 14.08 8.24 -1.91
N ASN A 128 13.93 9.39 -1.25
CA ASN A 128 13.19 9.50 0.01
C ASN A 128 11.71 9.17 -0.18
N ASP A 129 11.05 9.79 -1.16
CA ASP A 129 9.64 9.55 -1.50
C ASP A 129 9.36 8.06 -1.76
N PHE A 130 10.29 7.37 -2.44
CA PHE A 130 10.19 5.94 -2.70
C PHE A 130 10.32 5.10 -1.43
N VAL A 131 11.26 5.45 -0.53
CA VAL A 131 11.42 4.76 0.76
C VAL A 131 10.17 4.93 1.62
N GLU A 132 9.68 6.16 1.79
CA GLU A 132 8.48 6.46 2.57
C GLU A 132 7.25 5.71 2.02
N LYS A 133 7.04 5.73 0.70
CA LYS A 133 5.94 5.00 0.05
C LYS A 133 6.06 3.48 0.24
N LYS A 134 7.27 2.92 0.14
CA LYS A 134 7.52 1.49 0.35
C LYS A 134 7.28 1.09 1.81
N ASP A 135 7.67 1.92 2.77
CA ASP A 135 7.48 1.66 4.20
C ASP A 135 6.01 1.81 4.61
N ALA A 136 5.29 2.80 4.08
CA ALA A 136 3.85 2.92 4.24
C ALA A 136 3.10 1.70 3.67
N GLN A 137 3.49 1.19 2.51
CA GLN A 137 2.93 -0.03 1.93
C GLN A 137 3.23 -1.27 2.79
N ALA A 138 4.47 -1.40 3.30
CA ALA A 138 4.84 -2.51 4.17
C ALA A 138 4.06 -2.49 5.49
N SER A 139 3.87 -1.31 6.09
CA SER A 139 3.05 -1.10 7.28
C SER A 139 1.59 -1.51 7.04
N LEU A 140 0.97 -1.04 5.95
CA LEU A 140 -0.41 -1.41 5.59
C LEU A 140 -0.57 -2.93 5.39
N LEU A 141 0.40 -3.61 4.80
CA LEU A 141 0.39 -5.07 4.63
C LEU A 141 0.56 -5.79 5.98
N ALA A 142 1.39 -5.27 6.87
CA ALA A 142 1.56 -5.81 8.23
C ALA A 142 0.25 -5.69 9.04
N SER A 143 -0.38 -4.51 9.07
CA SER A 143 -1.65 -4.30 9.77
C SER A 143 -2.79 -5.16 9.20
N LYS A 144 -2.85 -5.35 7.87
CA LYS A 144 -3.81 -6.28 7.25
C LYS A 144 -3.60 -7.73 7.70
N LYS A 145 -2.34 -8.18 7.78
CA LYS A 145 -2.00 -9.52 8.26
C LYS A 145 -2.38 -9.68 9.75
N GLU A 146 -2.03 -8.72 10.58
CA GLU A 146 -2.36 -8.70 12.01
C GLU A 146 -3.88 -8.75 12.25
N GLY A 147 -4.66 -7.97 11.49
CA GLY A 147 -6.12 -8.00 11.57
C GLY A 147 -6.73 -9.38 11.23
N ILE A 148 -6.18 -10.07 10.24
CA ILE A 148 -6.58 -11.45 9.88
C ILE A 148 -6.21 -12.43 11.00
N GLU A 149 -5.00 -12.33 11.55
CA GLU A 149 -4.55 -13.21 12.65
C GLU A 149 -5.36 -13.00 13.93
N ALA A 150 -5.64 -11.75 14.31
CA ALA A 150 -6.49 -11.39 15.45
C ALA A 150 -7.93 -11.90 15.29
N SER A 151 -8.53 -11.70 14.11
CA SER A 151 -9.85 -12.25 13.78
C SER A 151 -9.87 -13.79 13.88
N GLY A 152 -8.83 -14.46 13.37
CA GLY A 152 -8.68 -15.91 13.47
C GLY A 152 -8.53 -16.43 14.90
N VAL A 153 -7.85 -15.69 15.80
CA VAL A 153 -7.77 -16.02 17.23
C VAL A 153 -9.14 -15.90 17.90
N MET A 154 -9.87 -14.81 17.64
CA MET A 154 -11.21 -14.60 18.18
C MET A 154 -12.19 -15.68 17.72
N MET A 155 -12.17 -16.06 16.44
CA MET A 155 -12.99 -17.15 15.89
C MET A 155 -12.75 -18.49 16.60
N ARG A 156 -11.48 -18.83 16.90
CA ARG A 156 -11.16 -20.03 17.68
C ARG A 156 -11.71 -19.95 19.11
N LYS A 157 -11.57 -18.80 19.78
CA LYS A 157 -12.09 -18.58 21.15
C LYS A 157 -13.62 -18.74 21.21
N LEU A 158 -14.35 -18.07 20.32
CA LEU A 158 -15.81 -18.14 20.24
C LEU A 158 -16.31 -19.57 19.92
N ALA A 159 -15.57 -20.32 19.09
CA ALA A 159 -15.88 -21.71 18.80
C ALA A 159 -15.68 -22.62 20.03
N MET A 160 -14.58 -22.45 20.77
CA MET A 160 -14.31 -23.22 22.00
C MET A 160 -15.38 -22.93 23.09
N GLU A 161 -15.69 -21.66 23.33
CA GLU A 161 -16.77 -21.22 24.24
C GLU A 161 -18.17 -21.70 23.80
N SER A 162 -18.32 -22.20 22.57
CA SER A 162 -19.57 -22.82 22.08
C SER A 162 -19.63 -24.33 22.31
N MET A 163 -18.48 -25.01 22.46
CA MET A 163 -18.40 -26.43 22.79
C MET A 163 -18.56 -26.65 24.31
N ASP A 164 -17.88 -25.84 25.12
CA ASP A 164 -17.95 -25.93 26.60
C ASP A 164 -19.38 -25.68 27.13
N ALA A 165 -20.19 -24.91 26.40
CA ALA A 165 -21.59 -24.64 26.71
C ALA A 165 -22.58 -25.78 26.36
N ILE A 166 -22.10 -26.92 25.85
CA ILE A 166 -22.93 -28.08 25.47
C ILE A 166 -22.88 -29.21 26.53
N ASP A 167 -21.81 -29.27 27.33
CA ASP A 167 -21.58 -30.36 28.30
C ASP A 167 -21.91 -29.99 29.76
N GLY A 168 -22.36 -28.74 30.02
CA GLY A 168 -22.50 -28.23 31.39
C GLY A 168 -23.58 -27.19 31.62
N SER A 169 -24.68 -27.63 32.25
CA SER A 169 -25.60 -26.86 33.10
C SER A 169 -26.48 -25.75 32.48
N GLU A 170 -27.74 -25.80 32.89
CA GLU A 170 -28.78 -24.78 32.69
C GLU A 170 -28.47 -23.52 33.53
N SER A 171 -27.78 -22.53 32.96
CA SER A 171 -27.69 -21.17 33.52
C SER A 171 -27.11 -20.12 32.55
N GLY A 172 -27.94 -19.15 32.12
CA GLY A 172 -27.49 -17.78 31.86
C GLY A 172 -26.48 -17.48 30.74
N THR A 173 -26.19 -18.39 29.80
CA THR A 173 -25.25 -18.08 28.70
C THR A 173 -25.89 -17.25 27.59
N PRO A 174 -25.16 -16.31 26.96
CA PRO A 174 -25.68 -15.54 25.82
C PRO A 174 -25.98 -16.48 24.65
N SER A 175 -27.20 -16.35 24.11
CA SER A 175 -27.74 -17.18 23.04
C SER A 175 -26.79 -17.22 21.83
N LYS A 176 -26.86 -18.31 21.05
CA LYS A 176 -26.13 -18.45 19.77
C LYS A 176 -26.32 -17.22 18.87
N ARG A 177 -27.50 -16.58 18.96
CA ARG A 177 -27.87 -15.33 18.29
C ARG A 177 -26.99 -14.14 18.71
N THR A 178 -26.82 -13.89 20.02
CA THR A 178 -25.99 -12.79 20.56
C THR A 178 -24.55 -12.87 20.06
N ARG A 179 -23.97 -14.08 20.03
CA ARG A 179 -22.59 -14.29 19.56
C ARG A 179 -22.41 -13.97 18.06
N VAL A 180 -23.47 -14.12 17.25
CA VAL A 180 -23.47 -13.72 15.83
C VAL A 180 -23.59 -12.20 15.68
N VAL A 181 -24.35 -11.52 16.54
CA VAL A 181 -24.40 -10.04 16.61
C VAL A 181 -23.00 -9.49 16.92
N ASP A 182 -22.36 -9.98 17.97
CA ASP A 182 -21.03 -9.53 18.42
C ASP A 182 -19.97 -9.72 17.33
N PHE A 183 -20.01 -10.86 16.63
CA PHE A 183 -19.14 -11.17 15.50
C PHE A 183 -19.32 -10.19 14.32
N LEU A 184 -20.56 -9.90 13.92
CA LEU A 184 -20.86 -8.94 12.84
C LEU A 184 -20.47 -7.51 13.22
N GLN A 185 -20.74 -7.11 14.45
CA GLN A 185 -20.36 -5.80 14.99
C GLN A 185 -18.82 -5.64 14.99
N HIS A 186 -18.08 -6.66 15.40
CA HIS A 186 -16.61 -6.60 15.45
C HIS A 186 -15.95 -6.68 14.06
N ILE A 187 -16.52 -7.43 13.10
CA ILE A 187 -16.09 -7.36 11.69
C ILE A 187 -16.28 -5.94 11.16
N THR A 188 -17.43 -5.32 11.43
CA THR A 188 -17.72 -3.95 10.96
C THR A 188 -16.69 -2.95 11.50
N THR A 189 -16.43 -2.96 12.81
CA THR A 189 -15.39 -2.10 13.44
C THR A 189 -13.99 -2.37 12.88
N ALA A 190 -13.62 -3.63 12.64
CA ALA A 190 -12.32 -3.98 12.05
C ALA A 190 -12.20 -3.52 10.58
N VAL A 191 -13.28 -3.61 9.80
CA VAL A 191 -13.36 -3.12 8.41
C VAL A 191 -13.23 -1.60 8.36
N ASP A 192 -13.97 -0.87 9.21
CA ASP A 192 -13.88 0.60 9.28
C ASP A 192 -12.49 1.10 9.72
N ASN A 193 -11.74 0.30 10.48
CA ASN A 193 -10.38 0.65 10.92
C ASN A 193 -9.25 0.25 9.94
N VAL A 194 -9.42 -0.84 9.16
CA VAL A 194 -8.35 -1.41 8.31
C VAL A 194 -8.51 -1.07 6.83
N THR A 195 -9.74 -0.78 6.39
CA THR A 195 -10.03 -0.34 5.02
C THR A 195 -10.64 1.05 5.04
N GLY A 196 -9.92 2.00 4.45
CA GLY A 196 -10.53 3.22 3.94
C GLY A 196 -11.61 2.83 2.93
N GLU A 197 -12.86 2.90 3.38
CA GLU A 197 -14.10 2.87 2.59
C GLU A 197 -14.14 1.86 1.43
N ASP A 198 -14.08 0.55 1.70
CA ASP A 198 -14.58 -0.44 0.72
C ASP A 198 -16.13 -0.37 0.69
N PRO A 199 -16.77 0.16 -0.36
CA PRO A 199 -18.21 0.38 -0.35
C PRO A 199 -19.00 -0.93 -0.48
N CYS A 200 -18.39 -1.97 -1.09
CA CYS A 200 -19.02 -3.27 -1.25
C CYS A 200 -19.07 -3.99 0.10
N LEU A 201 -17.96 -3.98 0.85
CA LEU A 201 -17.89 -4.64 2.15
C LEU A 201 -18.82 -3.98 3.18
N LYS A 202 -18.91 -2.64 3.18
CA LYS A 202 -19.89 -1.88 4.00
C LYS A 202 -21.35 -2.20 3.65
N MET A 203 -21.66 -2.45 2.38
CA MET A 203 -23.00 -2.85 1.93
C MET A 203 -23.37 -4.25 2.41
N VAL A 204 -22.41 -5.19 2.43
CA VAL A 204 -22.63 -6.56 2.92
C VAL A 204 -22.81 -6.58 4.45
N THR A 205 -22.01 -5.85 5.22
CA THR A 205 -22.14 -5.81 6.69
C THR A 205 -23.45 -5.15 7.13
N SER A 206 -23.83 -4.02 6.53
CA SER A 206 -25.12 -3.36 6.80
C SER A 206 -26.32 -4.24 6.44
N PHE A 207 -26.33 -4.89 5.27
CA PHE A 207 -27.41 -5.81 4.90
C PHE A 207 -27.56 -7.00 5.87
N LEU A 208 -26.45 -7.56 6.37
CA LEU A 208 -26.49 -8.63 7.37
C LEU A 208 -27.02 -8.15 8.72
N LYS A 209 -26.69 -6.92 9.12
CA LYS A 209 -27.19 -6.28 10.34
C LYS A 209 -28.70 -6.01 10.26
N ASP A 210 -29.17 -5.35 9.21
CA ASP A 210 -30.60 -5.09 8.95
C ASP A 210 -31.41 -6.39 8.98
N ARG A 211 -30.90 -7.45 8.36
CA ARG A 211 -31.59 -8.76 8.32
C ARG A 211 -31.73 -9.39 9.71
N LEU A 212 -30.74 -9.20 10.58
CA LEU A 212 -30.72 -9.73 11.94
C LEU A 212 -31.70 -8.96 12.84
N GLU A 213 -31.65 -7.62 12.81
CA GLU A 213 -32.60 -6.74 13.52
C GLU A 213 -34.06 -7.00 13.08
N GLN A 214 -34.28 -7.23 11.78
CA GLN A 214 -35.60 -7.57 11.24
C GLN A 214 -36.07 -8.97 11.67
N GLU A 215 -35.18 -9.89 12.03
CA GLU A 215 -35.54 -11.17 12.62
C GLU A 215 -35.83 -11.03 14.12
N ASP A 216 -35.10 -10.20 14.86
CA ASP A 216 -35.34 -9.90 16.28
C ASP A 216 -36.74 -9.31 16.47
N LEU A 217 -37.11 -8.33 15.63
CA LEU A 217 -38.43 -7.71 15.65
C LEU A 217 -39.58 -8.70 15.28
N ARG A 218 -39.28 -9.77 14.54
CA ARG A 218 -40.24 -10.86 14.27
C ARG A 218 -40.37 -11.80 15.47
N GLU A 219 -39.26 -12.08 16.15
CA GLU A 219 -39.19 -12.92 17.36
C GLU A 219 -39.93 -12.27 18.54
N GLU A 220 -39.69 -10.99 18.81
CA GLU A 220 -40.39 -10.24 19.85
C GLU A 220 -41.91 -10.22 19.59
N LYS A 221 -42.32 -10.07 18.32
CA LYS A 221 -43.74 -10.18 17.90
C LYS A 221 -44.30 -11.60 18.00
N ARG A 222 -43.48 -12.65 18.14
CA ARG A 222 -43.93 -14.00 18.51
C ARG A 222 -44.14 -14.07 20.02
N SER A 223 -43.12 -13.71 20.81
CA SER A 223 -43.16 -13.70 22.29
C SER A 223 -44.39 -12.94 22.82
N ARG A 224 -44.58 -11.67 22.41
CA ARG A 224 -45.72 -10.85 22.87
C ARG A 224 -47.10 -11.48 22.60
N ARG A 225 -47.22 -12.34 21.58
CA ARG A 225 -48.48 -13.06 21.28
C ARG A 225 -48.63 -14.33 22.10
N GLU A 226 -47.53 -14.89 22.60
CA GLU A 226 -47.47 -16.02 23.53
C GLU A 226 -47.82 -15.57 24.94
N ASP A 227 -47.10 -14.56 25.45
CA ASP A 227 -47.35 -13.92 26.75
C ASP A 227 -48.82 -13.50 26.91
N GLU A 228 -49.43 -12.96 25.85
CA GLU A 228 -50.84 -12.54 25.82
C GLU A 228 -51.84 -13.72 25.75
N ARG A 229 -51.44 -14.89 25.23
CA ARG A 229 -52.25 -16.13 25.33
C ARG A 229 -52.21 -16.66 26.74
N ASP A 230 -51.02 -16.72 27.33
CA ASP A 230 -50.80 -17.30 28.65
C ASP A 230 -51.44 -16.45 29.75
N ARG A 231 -51.34 -15.12 29.64
CA ARG A 231 -52.08 -14.16 30.48
C ARG A 231 -53.59 -14.40 30.45
N LYS A 232 -54.16 -14.60 29.26
CA LYS A 232 -55.60 -14.92 29.09
C LYS A 232 -55.96 -16.31 29.59
N GLN A 233 -55.05 -17.28 29.51
CA GLN A 233 -55.29 -18.62 30.03
C GLN A 233 -55.30 -18.60 31.55
N HIS A 234 -54.29 -17.99 32.18
CA HIS A 234 -54.23 -17.75 33.63
C HIS A 234 -55.48 -17.01 34.16
N GLU A 235 -55.97 -16.00 33.45
CA GLU A 235 -57.20 -15.28 33.81
C GLU A 235 -58.46 -16.17 33.79
N ARG A 236 -58.59 -17.07 32.79
CA ARG A 236 -59.68 -18.07 32.77
C ARG A 236 -59.57 -19.06 33.92
N ASP A 237 -58.35 -19.48 34.24
CA ASP A 237 -58.10 -20.47 35.29
C ASP A 237 -58.46 -19.90 36.66
N LEU A 238 -58.04 -18.66 36.93
CA LEU A 238 -58.44 -17.92 38.13
C LEU A 238 -59.97 -17.70 38.23
N ALA A 239 -60.65 -17.47 37.10
CA ALA A 239 -62.10 -17.35 37.06
C ALA A 239 -62.82 -18.68 37.34
N ARG A 240 -62.30 -19.82 36.84
CA ARG A 240 -62.82 -21.16 37.14
C ARG A 240 -62.66 -21.50 38.62
N ASP A 241 -61.50 -21.21 39.20
CA ASP A 241 -61.23 -21.43 40.63
C ASP A 241 -62.16 -20.58 41.51
N LYS A 242 -62.38 -19.31 41.15
CA LYS A 242 -63.34 -18.45 41.86
C LYS A 242 -64.76 -19.01 41.81
N GLN A 243 -65.23 -19.44 40.64
CA GLN A 243 -66.56 -20.05 40.48
C GLN A 243 -66.71 -21.34 41.30
N MET A 244 -65.66 -22.16 41.36
CA MET A 244 -65.61 -23.36 42.19
C MET A 244 -65.67 -23.04 43.68
N GLN A 245 -64.93 -22.01 44.15
CA GLN A 245 -65.01 -21.54 45.54
C GLN A 245 -66.42 -21.01 45.88
N GLU A 246 -67.01 -20.20 45.02
CA GLU A 246 -68.39 -19.69 45.19
C GLU A 246 -69.41 -20.85 45.29
N PHE A 247 -69.27 -21.89 44.47
CA PHE A 247 -70.10 -23.09 44.52
C PHE A 247 -69.92 -23.90 45.83
N LEU A 248 -68.67 -24.11 46.28
CA LEU A 248 -68.39 -24.84 47.53
C LEU A 248 -68.92 -24.08 48.76
N VAL A 249 -68.77 -22.75 48.80
CA VAL A 249 -69.32 -21.90 49.87
C VAL A 249 -70.86 -21.97 49.88
N ALA A 250 -71.50 -21.94 48.72
CA ALA A 250 -72.95 -22.10 48.62
C ALA A 250 -73.40 -23.49 49.12
N LEU A 251 -72.72 -24.57 48.73
CA LEU A 251 -73.03 -25.93 49.16
C LEU A 251 -72.93 -26.07 50.69
N VAL A 252 -71.83 -25.63 51.30
CA VAL A 252 -71.66 -25.61 52.77
C VAL A 252 -72.76 -24.79 53.45
N SER A 253 -73.09 -23.62 52.91
CA SER A 253 -74.16 -22.74 53.42
C SER A 253 -75.55 -23.38 53.35
N THR A 254 -75.81 -24.29 52.39
CA THR A 254 -77.06 -25.05 52.34
C THR A 254 -77.10 -26.23 53.31
N MET A 255 -75.94 -26.85 53.59
CA MET A 255 -75.85 -27.96 54.56
C MET A 255 -75.98 -27.48 56.01
N GLN A 256 -75.52 -26.26 56.33
CA GLN A 256 -75.65 -25.65 57.66
C GLN A 256 -77.05 -25.09 57.97
N LYS A 257 -78.00 -25.13 57.02
CA LYS A 257 -79.39 -24.67 57.17
C LYS A 257 -80.40 -25.82 57.33
N ARG A 258 -79.91 -27.02 57.65
CA ARG A 258 -80.69 -28.19 58.08
C ARG A 258 -80.34 -28.53 59.52
#